data_AF-A0A1T1AYD0-F1
#
_entry.id   AF-A0A1T1AYD0-F1
#
_cell.length_a   1.000
_cell.length_b   1.000
_cell.length_c   1.000
_cell.angle_alpha   90.00
_cell.angle_beta   90.00
_cell.angle_gamma   90.00
#
_symmetry.space_group_name_H-M   'P 1'
#
loop_
_entity.id
_entity.type
_entity.pdbx_description
1 polymer ?
#
loop_
_entity_poly.entity_id
_entity_poly.type
_entity_poly.pdbx_seq_one_letter_code
_entity_poly.pdbx_strand_id
1 'polypeptide(L)'
;MFQAPAVKPSHDVHAPCPFASQPQVAWSDELPTALQALVVVPLRFQVFEDYELRAGRVTGCDQHQQPCYCASHFVLTDLRSDDDDVFYEAPVYTESQTAWRLLDGRWLVCHTTVDRIKPGGVHTRYVLSPTMPR
;
A
#
# COMPACT_ATOMS: atom_id res chain seq x y z
N MET A 1 -44.55 2.12 -48.14
CA MET A 1 -43.52 1.15 -47.71
C MET A 1 -42.41 1.98 -47.07
N PHE A 2 -42.41 2.15 -45.75
CA PHE A 2 -41.45 3.00 -45.04
C PHE A 2 -40.29 2.13 -44.55
N GLN A 3 -39.08 2.43 -44.99
CA GLN A 3 -37.85 1.71 -44.66
C GLN A 3 -37.23 2.37 -43.42
N ALA A 4 -37.03 1.58 -42.36
CA ALA A 4 -36.37 2.03 -41.13
C ALA A 4 -34.85 2.18 -41.35
N PRO A 5 -34.19 3.22 -40.82
CA PRO A 5 -32.74 3.30 -40.86
C PRO A 5 -32.10 2.38 -39.83
N ALA A 6 -31.05 1.68 -40.26
CA ALA A 6 -30.24 0.79 -39.44
C ALA A 6 -29.46 1.56 -38.36
N VAL A 7 -29.60 1.13 -37.11
CA VAL A 7 -28.75 1.56 -35.99
C VAL A 7 -27.36 0.93 -36.16
N LYS A 8 -26.33 1.77 -36.30
CA LYS A 8 -24.93 1.33 -36.16
C LYS A 8 -24.62 1.17 -34.66
N PRO A 9 -23.96 0.09 -34.24
CA PRO A 9 -23.48 -0.01 -32.87
C PRO A 9 -22.34 0.99 -32.66
N SER A 10 -22.53 1.93 -31.74
CA SER A 10 -21.49 2.82 -31.25
C SER A 10 -20.49 2.00 -30.43
N HIS A 11 -19.36 1.67 -31.04
CA HIS A 11 -18.18 1.20 -30.31
C HIS A 11 -17.52 2.43 -29.67
N ASP A 12 -18.09 2.92 -28.57
CA ASP A 12 -17.39 3.86 -27.70
C ASP A 12 -16.32 3.09 -26.93
N VAL A 13 -15.16 2.94 -27.58
CA VAL A 13 -13.91 2.64 -26.88
C VAL A 13 -13.57 3.90 -26.10
N HIS A 14 -14.04 3.99 -24.86
CA HIS A 14 -13.61 5.02 -23.93
C HIS A 14 -12.08 4.97 -23.85
N ALA A 15 -11.41 6.01 -24.35
CA ALA A 15 -9.98 6.19 -24.13
C ALA A 15 -9.72 6.21 -22.61
N PRO A 16 -8.73 5.45 -22.10
CA PRO A 16 -8.42 5.47 -20.68
C PRO A 16 -8.05 6.91 -20.29
N CYS A 17 -8.74 7.42 -19.27
CA CYS A 17 -8.53 8.78 -18.78
C CYS A 17 -7.06 8.93 -18.35
N PRO A 18 -6.30 9.91 -18.87
CA PRO A 18 -4.86 10.05 -18.58
C PRO A 18 -4.56 10.35 -17.10
N PHE A 19 -5.57 10.76 -16.33
CA PHE A 19 -5.49 10.99 -14.88
C PHE A 19 -5.89 9.77 -14.04
N ALA A 20 -6.34 8.67 -14.66
CA ALA A 20 -6.66 7.41 -13.96
C ALA A 20 -5.43 6.52 -13.73
N SER A 21 -4.26 7.13 -13.53
CA SER A 21 -3.09 6.40 -13.09
C SER A 21 -3.28 6.11 -11.61
N GLN A 22 -3.71 4.89 -11.28
CA GLN A 22 -3.67 4.44 -9.89
C GLN A 22 -2.23 4.60 -9.38
N PRO A 23 -2.03 5.08 -8.14
CA PRO A 23 -0.69 5.17 -7.57
C PRO A 23 -0.02 3.80 -7.73
N GLN A 24 1.18 3.79 -8.32
CA GLN A 24 1.93 2.57 -8.53
C GLN A 24 2.40 2.07 -7.16
N VAL A 25 1.65 1.16 -6.56
CA VAL A 25 2.01 0.54 -5.29
C VAL A 25 3.21 -0.37 -5.53
N ALA A 26 4.35 -0.01 -4.95
CA ALA A 26 5.59 -0.78 -5.02
C ALA A 26 5.55 -1.98 -4.04
N TRP A 27 4.57 -2.86 -4.27
CA TRP A 27 4.19 -3.91 -3.32
C TRP A 27 5.32 -4.91 -3.02
N SER A 28 6.34 -5.03 -3.88
CA SER A 28 7.44 -5.99 -3.77
C SER A 28 8.73 -5.41 -3.17
N ASP A 29 8.80 -4.11 -2.88
CA ASP A 29 10.06 -3.44 -2.50
C ASP A 29 10.64 -3.96 -1.19
N GLU A 30 9.77 -4.23 -0.21
CA GLU A 30 10.13 -4.81 1.09
C GLU A 30 10.16 -6.36 1.07
N LEU A 31 9.91 -6.99 -0.08
CA LEU A 31 9.89 -8.45 -0.20
C LEU A 31 11.25 -8.96 -0.70
N PRO A 32 11.97 -9.79 0.09
CA PRO A 32 13.23 -10.38 -0.36
C PRO A 32 13.04 -11.13 -1.68
N THR A 33 13.95 -10.93 -2.64
CA THR A 33 13.85 -11.48 -4.00
C THR A 33 13.62 -13.01 -4.00
N ALA A 34 14.27 -13.72 -3.08
CA ALA A 34 14.12 -15.17 -2.94
C ALA A 34 12.69 -15.63 -2.57
N LEU A 35 11.88 -14.74 -2.00
CA LEU A 35 10.51 -15.03 -1.57
C LEU A 35 9.46 -14.53 -2.57
N GLN A 36 9.82 -13.71 -3.56
CA GLN A 36 8.87 -13.15 -4.53
C GLN A 36 8.11 -14.23 -5.31
N ALA A 37 8.76 -15.34 -5.64
CA ALA A 37 8.11 -16.47 -6.33
C ALA A 37 7.15 -17.28 -5.42
N LEU A 38 7.15 -17.02 -4.11
CA LEU A 38 6.36 -17.76 -3.12
C LEU A 38 5.12 -16.98 -2.66
N VAL A 39 4.91 -15.75 -3.13
CA VAL A 39 3.76 -14.92 -2.78
C VAL A 39 2.75 -14.85 -3.92
N VAL A 40 1.49 -14.60 -3.57
CA VAL A 40 0.44 -14.31 -4.54
C VAL A 40 0.57 -12.85 -5.00
N VAL A 41 0.69 -12.64 -6.31
CA VAL A 41 0.85 -11.30 -6.90
C VAL A 41 -0.47 -10.51 -6.80
N PRO A 42 -0.48 -9.32 -6.16
CA PRO A 42 -1.64 -8.43 -6.17
C PRO A 42 -1.84 -7.81 -7.55
N LEU A 43 -3.10 -7.79 -8.01
CA LEU A 43 -3.49 -7.23 -9.30
C LEU A 43 -4.28 -5.92 -9.17
N ARG A 44 -4.89 -5.68 -8.02
CA ARG A 44 -5.66 -4.47 -7.73
C ARG A 44 -5.35 -3.99 -6.33
N PHE A 45 -5.37 -2.67 -6.15
CA PHE A 45 -5.06 -2.04 -4.87
C PHE A 45 -6.18 -1.08 -4.44
N GLN A 46 -6.36 -0.96 -3.14
CA GLN A 46 -7.13 0.10 -2.50
C GLN A 46 -6.19 0.83 -1.54
N VAL A 47 -6.13 2.15 -1.65
CA VAL A 47 -5.28 3.02 -0.84
C VAL A 47 -6.17 3.89 0.03
N PHE A 48 -5.84 3.96 1.31
CA PHE A 48 -6.51 4.75 2.32
C PHE A 48 -5.46 5.60 3.03
N GLU A 49 -5.68 6.90 3.11
CA GLU A 49 -4.80 7.84 3.81
C GLU A 49 -5.61 8.58 4.88
N ASP A 50 -5.02 8.71 6.06
CA ASP A 50 -5.48 9.53 7.15
C ASP A 50 -4.46 10.65 7.37
N TYR A 51 -4.82 11.85 6.90
CA TYR A 51 -3.96 13.02 6.96
C TYR A 51 -3.85 13.61 8.37
N GLU A 52 -4.84 13.38 9.25
CA GLU A 52 -4.79 13.85 10.63
C GLU A 52 -3.79 13.03 11.44
N LEU A 53 -3.72 11.72 11.20
CA LEU A 53 -2.84 10.80 11.91
C LEU A 53 -1.50 10.52 11.19
N ARG A 54 -1.26 11.15 10.02
CA ARG A 54 -0.12 10.85 9.13
C ARG A 54 0.06 9.34 8.96
N ALA A 55 -1.06 8.66 8.68
CA ALA A 55 -1.15 7.22 8.59
C ALA A 55 -1.74 6.82 7.25
N GLY A 56 -1.38 5.64 6.77
CA GLY A 56 -1.92 5.11 5.53
C GLY A 56 -2.02 3.61 5.55
N ARG A 57 -2.92 3.09 4.72
CA ARG A 57 -3.14 1.67 4.52
C ARG A 57 -3.36 1.37 3.05
N VAL A 58 -2.75 0.30 2.59
CA VAL A 58 -2.99 -0.28 1.28
C VAL A 58 -3.47 -1.70 1.45
N THR A 59 -4.49 -2.12 0.70
CA THR A 59 -4.86 -3.52 0.56
C THR A 59 -4.77 -3.91 -0.92
N GLY A 60 -4.30 -5.12 -1.18
CA GLY A 60 -4.19 -5.67 -2.53
C GLY A 60 -4.90 -7.01 -2.64
N CYS A 61 -5.52 -7.25 -3.79
CA CYS A 61 -6.22 -8.49 -4.08
C CYS A 61 -5.78 -9.14 -5.40
N ASP A 62 -5.93 -10.46 -5.47
CA ASP A 62 -5.58 -11.26 -6.63
C ASP A 62 -6.68 -11.26 -7.71
N GLN A 63 -6.50 -12.11 -8.73
CA GLN A 63 -7.47 -12.29 -9.81
C GLN A 63 -8.86 -12.74 -9.34
N HIS A 64 -8.94 -13.43 -8.20
CA HIS A 64 -10.17 -13.92 -7.57
C HIS A 64 -10.73 -12.94 -6.53
N GLN A 65 -10.20 -11.72 -6.47
CA GLN A 65 -10.56 -10.70 -5.48
C GLN A 65 -10.26 -11.11 -4.03
N GLN A 66 -9.39 -12.10 -3.82
CA GLN A 66 -8.99 -12.48 -2.47
C GLN A 66 -7.85 -11.58 -1.99
N PRO A 67 -7.85 -11.14 -0.72
CA PRO A 67 -6.74 -10.39 -0.15
C PRO A 67 -5.44 -11.18 -0.24
N CYS A 68 -4.41 -10.56 -0.81
CA CYS A 68 -3.08 -11.15 -0.94
C CYS A 68 -1.94 -10.20 -0.57
N TYR A 69 -2.25 -8.94 -0.31
CA TYR A 69 -1.30 -7.93 0.12
C TYR A 69 -1.99 -6.96 1.09
N CYS A 70 -1.26 -6.52 2.11
CA CYS A 70 -1.62 -5.30 2.80
C CYS A 70 -0.38 -4.60 3.34
N ALA A 71 -0.39 -3.28 3.30
CA ALA A 71 0.59 -2.45 3.95
C ALA A 71 -0.10 -1.42 4.83
N SER A 72 0.50 -1.07 5.94
CA SER A 72 0.11 0.07 6.76
C SER A 72 1.35 0.80 7.24
N HIS A 73 1.22 2.09 7.45
CA HIS A 73 2.24 2.90 8.08
C HIS A 73 1.60 3.96 8.96
N PHE A 74 2.34 4.42 9.97
CA PHE A 74 2.02 5.64 10.67
C PHE A 74 3.28 6.39 11.08
N VAL A 75 3.13 7.69 11.27
CA VAL A 75 4.19 8.58 11.73
C VAL A 75 3.71 9.33 12.95
N LEU A 76 4.42 9.19 14.07
CA LEU A 76 4.22 10.02 15.25
C LEU A 76 5.15 11.23 15.18
N THR A 77 4.59 12.41 15.39
CA THR A 77 5.32 13.68 15.43
C THR A 77 5.28 14.30 16.81
N ASP A 78 6.36 14.98 17.21
CA ASP A 78 6.38 15.88 18.36
C ASP A 78 6.43 17.33 17.89
N LEU A 79 5.75 18.21 18.61
CA LEU A 79 5.90 19.65 18.45
C LEU A 79 7.24 20.10 19.03
N ARG A 80 8.04 20.79 18.23
CA ARG A 80 9.33 21.36 18.61
C ARG A 80 9.36 22.84 18.31
N SER A 81 10.22 23.59 18.98
CA SER A 81 10.60 24.94 18.60
C SER A 81 12.04 24.95 18.13
N ASP A 82 12.37 25.81 17.18
CA ASP A 82 13.76 26.18 16.88
C ASP A 82 14.18 27.41 17.70
N ASP A 83 15.41 27.88 17.46
CA ASP A 83 16.01 29.02 18.18
C ASP A 83 15.31 30.37 17.86
N ASP A 84 14.46 30.41 16.82
CA ASP A 84 13.66 31.58 16.42
C ASP A 84 12.22 31.52 16.97
N ASP A 85 11.97 30.67 17.98
CA ASP A 85 10.66 30.42 18.60
C ASP A 85 9.57 29.94 17.61
N VAL A 86 9.96 29.36 16.46
CA VAL A 86 9.02 28.81 15.47
C VAL A 86 8.67 27.38 15.83
N PHE A 87 7.38 27.11 16.04
CA PHE A 87 6.89 25.75 16.30
C PHE A 87 6.73 24.95 15.01
N TYR A 88 7.21 23.71 15.00
CA TYR A 88 7.05 22.76 13.90
C TYR A 88 6.88 21.32 14.40
N GLU A 89 6.21 20.49 13.61
CA GLU A 89 6.07 19.06 13.88
C GLU A 89 7.27 18.29 13.32
N ALA A 90 7.97 17.58 14.19
CA ALA A 90 9.11 16.74 13.83
C ALA A 90 8.75 15.26 14.03
N PRO A 91 8.97 14.38 13.04
CA PRO A 91 8.76 12.94 13.22
C PRO A 91 9.71 12.38 14.28
N VAL A 92 9.16 11.63 15.24
CA VAL A 92 9.90 11.01 16.35
C VAL A 92 9.86 9.49 16.32
N TYR A 93 8.85 8.93 15.68
CA TYR A 93 8.67 7.50 15.51
C TYR A 93 7.92 7.24 14.21
N THR A 94 8.31 6.18 13.50
CA THR A 94 7.48 5.61 12.43
C THR A 94 7.49 4.10 12.51
N GLU A 95 6.36 3.52 12.15
CA GLU A 95 6.20 2.09 12.00
C GLU A 95 5.48 1.81 10.70
N SER A 96 5.96 0.79 10.00
CA SER A 96 5.28 0.18 8.89
C SER A 96 5.12 -1.32 9.11
N GLN A 97 4.02 -1.84 8.58
CA GLN A 97 3.78 -3.27 8.47
C GLN A 97 3.39 -3.57 7.03
N THR A 98 4.11 -4.48 6.39
CA THR A 98 3.77 -4.99 5.07
C THR A 98 3.58 -6.49 5.13
N ALA A 99 2.53 -7.01 4.51
CA ALA A 99 2.24 -8.43 4.51
C ALA A 99 1.83 -8.94 3.15
N TRP A 100 2.30 -10.14 2.83
CA TRP A 100 2.01 -10.85 1.59
C TRP A 100 1.46 -12.23 1.90
N ARG A 101 0.41 -12.62 1.19
CA ARG A 101 -0.10 -13.99 1.27
C ARG A 101 0.80 -14.90 0.45
N LEU A 102 1.33 -15.93 1.10
CA LEU A 102 2.09 -17.00 0.48
C LEU A 102 1.17 -17.91 -0.34
N LEU A 103 1.75 -18.64 -1.30
CA LEU A 103 1.03 -19.62 -2.11
C LEU A 103 0.37 -20.74 -1.28
N ASP A 104 0.89 -21.01 -0.08
CA ASP A 104 0.33 -21.99 0.87
C ASP A 104 -0.79 -21.42 1.77
N GLY A 105 -1.16 -20.15 1.58
CA GLY A 105 -2.24 -19.48 2.30
C GLY A 105 -1.82 -18.78 3.59
N ARG A 106 -0.60 -19.00 4.11
CA ARG A 106 -0.06 -18.22 5.23
C ARG A 106 0.30 -16.81 4.79
N TRP A 107 0.59 -15.93 5.75
CA TRP A 107 1.00 -14.55 5.51
C TRP A 107 2.42 -14.34 6.00
N LEU A 108 3.30 -13.88 5.11
CA LEU A 108 4.59 -13.32 5.47
C LEU A 108 4.37 -11.87 5.86
N VAL A 109 4.75 -11.50 7.08
CA VAL A 109 4.57 -10.16 7.63
C VAL A 109 5.94 -9.57 7.92
N CYS A 110 6.25 -8.47 7.25
CA CYS A 110 7.37 -7.58 7.54
C CYS A 110 6.89 -6.47 8.48
N HIS A 111 7.63 -6.22 9.54
CA HIS A 111 7.48 -5.05 10.39
C HIS A 111 8.76 -4.25 10.36
N THR A 112 8.65 -2.95 10.14
CA THR A 112 9.77 -2.03 10.22
C THR A 112 9.42 -0.90 11.19
N THR A 113 10.23 -0.74 12.23
CA THR A 113 10.13 0.40 13.14
C THR A 113 11.38 1.27 13.01
N VAL A 114 11.19 2.58 13.15
CA VAL A 114 12.28 3.55 13.21
C VAL A 114 12.10 4.39 14.47
N ASP A 115 12.85 4.02 15.51
CA ASP A 115 12.85 4.70 16.80
C ASP A 115 13.86 5.85 16.80
N ARG A 116 13.42 7.08 17.14
CA ARG A 116 14.23 8.31 17.20
C ARG A 116 15.20 8.43 16.03
N ILE A 117 14.87 9.19 14.98
CA ILE A 117 15.72 9.47 13.80
C ILE A 117 17.17 9.85 14.19
N LYS A 118 17.97 8.83 14.47
CA LYS A 118 19.39 8.78 14.83
C LYS A 118 19.95 7.61 14.00
N PRO A 119 21.22 7.67 13.59
CA PRO A 119 21.79 6.61 12.78
C PRO A 119 21.74 5.26 13.53
N GLY A 120 21.07 4.26 12.95
CA GLY A 120 21.00 2.88 13.47
C GLY A 120 19.67 2.43 14.10
N GLY A 121 18.64 3.29 14.14
CA GLY A 121 17.34 2.98 14.79
C GLY A 121 16.32 2.21 13.94
N VAL A 122 16.70 1.66 12.79
CA VAL A 122 15.79 0.90 11.91
C VAL A 122 15.81 -0.58 12.31
N HIS A 123 14.67 -1.11 12.73
CA HIS A 123 14.51 -2.51 13.08
C HIS A 123 13.49 -3.16 12.16
N THR A 124 13.94 -4.13 11.34
CA THR A 124 13.08 -4.90 10.44
C THR A 124 12.98 -6.35 10.88
N ARG A 125 11.77 -6.91 10.91
CA ARG A 125 11.50 -8.28 11.31
C ARG A 125 10.47 -8.94 10.39
N TYR A 126 10.71 -10.20 10.05
CA TYR A 126 9.76 -11.04 9.32
C TYR A 126 9.13 -12.11 10.23
N VAL A 127 7.83 -12.32 10.08
CA VAL A 127 7.05 -13.34 10.81
C VAL A 127 6.06 -14.01 9.88
N LEU A 128 5.76 -15.28 10.15
CA LEU A 128 4.65 -15.98 9.51
C LEU A 128 3.39 -15.90 10.39
N SER A 129 2.28 -15.52 9.78
CA SER A 129 0.96 -15.49 10.38
C SER A 129 0.01 -16.45 9.63
N PRO A 130 -0.87 -17.18 10.32
CA PRO A 130 -1.89 -18.00 9.66
C PRO A 130 -3.01 -17.14 9.03
N THR A 131 -3.14 -15.88 9.43
CA THR A 131 -4.21 -14.97 9.01
C THR A 131 -3.66 -13.62 8.56
N MET A 132 -4.45 -12.90 7.77
CA MET A 132 -4.15 -11.53 7.37
C MET A 132 -4.01 -10.64 8.62
N PRO A 133 -2.92 -9.86 8.75
CA PRO A 133 -2.77 -8.90 9.84
C PRO A 133 -3.81 -7.78 9.71
N ARG A 134 -4.25 -7.26 10.87
CA ARG A 134 -5.36 -6.31 10.97
C ARG A 134 -4.88 -4.88 10.93
#